data_AF-A0A2N1D6U0-F1
#
_entry.id   AF-A0A2N1D6U0-F1
#
_cell.length_a   1.000
_cell.length_b   1.000
_cell.length_c   1.000
_cell.angle_alpha   90.00
_cell.angle_beta   90.00
_cell.angle_gamma   90.00
#
_symmetry.space_group_name_H-M   'P 1'
#
loop_
_entity.id
_entity.type
_entity.pdbx_description
1 polymer ?
#
loop_
_entity_poly.entity_id
_entity_poly.type
_entity_poly.pdbx_seq_one_letter_code
_entity_poly.pdbx_strand_id
1 'polypeptide(L)'
;MSQGKNKKSLNKMVRKGNKGYPIATIAFYGPTNNIATKVVCAIIEYDGAEAEPIQKGFCASDLRKSEQILGEIIDFVAENRAKSVSMVEGIIGCPHEEGVDYPEGHSCPKCSYWRARNRYTGDMLH
;
A
#
# COMPACT_ATOMS: atom_id res chain seq x y z
N MET A 1 4.28 2.83 22.77
CA MET A 1 2.84 2.83 22.42
C MET A 1 2.50 1.50 21.78
N SER A 2 1.49 0.78 22.27
CA SER A 2 1.06 -0.50 21.72
C SER A 2 0.58 -0.31 20.28
N GLN A 3 1.02 -1.17 19.36
CA GLN A 3 0.44 -1.18 18.00
C GLN A 3 -1.06 -1.50 18.08
N GLY A 4 -1.85 -0.84 17.24
CA GLY A 4 -3.28 -1.11 17.07
C GLY A 4 -3.59 -2.56 16.69
N LYS A 5 -4.81 -3.02 16.99
CA LYS A 5 -5.21 -4.43 16.86
C LYS A 5 -5.10 -4.88 15.41
N ASN A 6 -5.63 -4.09 14.47
CA ASN A 6 -5.65 -4.45 13.05
C ASN A 6 -4.25 -4.38 12.42
N LYS A 7 -3.40 -3.44 12.83
CA LYS A 7 -1.98 -3.45 12.43
C LYS A 7 -1.27 -4.74 12.85
N LYS A 8 -1.51 -5.22 14.07
CA LYS A 8 -0.95 -6.50 14.55
C LYS A 8 -1.49 -7.69 13.74
N SER A 9 -2.78 -7.71 13.44
CA SER A 9 -3.41 -8.75 12.62
C SER A 9 -2.80 -8.81 11.22
N LEU A 10 -2.61 -7.64 10.57
CA LEU A 10 -2.00 -7.56 9.25
C LEU A 10 -0.56 -8.06 9.24
N ASN A 11 0.24 -7.62 10.21
CA ASN A 11 1.61 -8.12 10.40
C ASN A 11 1.65 -9.64 10.64
N LYS A 12 0.66 -10.18 11.35
CA LYS A 12 0.54 -11.63 11.54
C LYS A 12 0.22 -12.36 10.23
N MET A 13 -0.60 -11.79 9.35
CA MET A 13 -0.86 -12.37 8.02
C MET A 13 0.40 -12.43 7.18
N VAL A 14 1.17 -11.34 7.12
CA VAL A 14 2.46 -11.29 6.39
C VAL A 14 3.45 -12.32 6.94
N ARG A 15 3.55 -12.44 8.26
CA ARG A 15 4.45 -13.42 8.92
C ARG A 15 4.08 -14.88 8.70
N LYS A 16 2.87 -15.21 8.23
CA LYS A 16 2.53 -16.58 7.81
C LYS A 16 3.30 -17.02 6.57
N GLY A 17 3.91 -16.08 5.85
CA GLY A 17 4.72 -16.32 4.67
C GLY A 17 3.90 -16.66 3.44
N ASN A 18 4.60 -17.00 2.36
CA ASN A 18 3.99 -17.36 1.09
C ASN A 18 3.35 -18.77 1.16
N LYS A 19 2.06 -18.85 0.83
CA LYS A 19 1.23 -20.07 0.73
C LYS A 19 0.65 -20.26 -0.68
N GLY A 20 1.22 -19.56 -1.67
CA GLY A 20 0.74 -19.54 -3.05
C GLY A 20 -0.40 -18.56 -3.26
N TYR A 21 -1.03 -18.67 -4.43
CA TYR A 21 -2.11 -17.80 -4.86
C TYR A 21 -3.49 -18.22 -4.31
N PRO A 22 -4.43 -17.27 -4.12
CA PRO A 22 -4.32 -15.83 -4.44
C PRO A 22 -3.41 -15.08 -3.47
N ILE A 23 -2.71 -14.06 -3.97
CA ILE A 23 -1.83 -13.19 -3.17
C ILE A 23 -2.48 -11.83 -3.05
N ALA A 24 -2.71 -11.39 -1.81
CA ALA A 24 -3.00 -9.99 -1.53
C ALA A 24 -1.69 -9.20 -1.44
N THR A 25 -1.56 -8.15 -2.24
CA THR A 25 -0.43 -7.21 -2.22
C THR A 25 -0.87 -5.90 -1.61
N ILE A 26 -0.15 -5.40 -0.60
CA ILE A 26 -0.51 -4.19 0.14
C ILE A 26 0.64 -3.19 0.05
N ALA A 27 0.33 -1.99 -0.42
CA ALA A 27 1.28 -0.90 -0.58
C ALA A 27 0.76 0.40 0.03
N PHE A 28 1.64 1.12 0.72
CA PHE A 28 1.35 2.41 1.34
C PHE A 28 1.94 3.56 0.52
N TYR A 29 1.18 4.65 0.45
CA TYR A 29 1.51 5.87 -0.28
C TYR A 29 1.27 7.09 0.62
N GLY A 30 2.06 8.14 0.44
CA GLY A 30 2.08 9.29 1.32
C GLY A 30 2.71 10.51 0.68
N PRO A 31 2.45 11.74 1.18
CA PRO A 31 3.10 12.93 0.67
C PRO A 31 4.62 12.91 0.85
N THR A 32 5.11 12.11 1.80
CA THR A 32 6.53 11.81 2.09
C THR A 32 6.68 10.34 2.47
N ASN A 33 7.90 9.87 2.73
CA ASN A 33 8.17 8.52 3.26
C ASN A 33 7.81 8.32 4.74
N ASN A 34 7.29 9.35 5.44
CA ASN A 34 7.05 9.29 6.87
C ASN A 34 5.57 9.04 7.24
N ILE A 35 4.62 9.55 6.44
CA ILE A 35 3.18 9.53 6.74
C ILE A 35 2.44 8.88 5.58
N ALA A 36 1.74 7.77 5.82
CA ALA A 36 0.93 7.10 4.81
C ALA A 36 -0.49 7.69 4.82
N THR A 37 -0.93 8.26 3.69
CA THR A 37 -2.26 8.84 3.52
C THR A 37 -3.12 8.08 2.51
N LYS A 38 -2.53 7.09 1.82
CA LYS A 38 -3.23 6.15 0.95
C LYS A 38 -2.69 4.73 1.11
N VAL A 39 -3.58 3.73 1.08
CA VAL A 39 -3.25 2.32 0.99
C VAL A 39 -3.90 1.75 -0.26
N VAL A 40 -3.19 0.86 -0.95
CA VAL A 40 -3.74 0.07 -2.05
C VAL A 40 -3.53 -1.40 -1.70
N CYS A 41 -4.61 -2.17 -1.71
CA CYS A 41 -4.58 -3.63 -1.63
C CYS A 41 -5.10 -4.20 -2.94
N ALA A 42 -4.33 -5.06 -3.59
CA ALA A 42 -4.73 -5.72 -4.83
C ALA A 42 -4.56 -7.23 -4.72
N ILE A 43 -5.44 -7.97 -5.37
CA ILE A 43 -5.39 -9.43 -5.41
C ILE A 43 -4.76 -9.88 -6.72
N ILE A 44 -3.84 -10.83 -6.65
CA ILE A 44 -3.30 -11.53 -7.81
C ILE A 44 -3.75 -12.98 -7.68
N GLU A 45 -4.56 -13.46 -8.63
CA GLU A 45 -5.25 -14.76 -8.53
C GLU A 45 -4.35 -15.95 -8.90
N TYR A 46 -3.38 -15.74 -9.79
CA TYR A 46 -2.39 -16.73 -10.23
C TYR A 46 -1.18 -16.03 -10.87
N ASP A 47 -0.14 -16.79 -11.21
CA ASP A 47 1.06 -16.23 -11.84
C ASP A 47 0.76 -15.62 -13.21
N GLY A 48 1.18 -14.37 -13.44
CA GLY A 48 0.85 -13.60 -14.63
C GLY A 48 -0.57 -13.03 -14.68
N ALA A 49 -1.39 -13.20 -13.64
CA ALA A 49 -2.69 -12.52 -13.56
C ALA A 49 -2.52 -11.01 -13.31
N GLU A 50 -3.45 -10.22 -13.87
CA GLU A 50 -3.59 -8.82 -13.50
C GLU A 50 -3.96 -8.68 -12.02
N ALA A 51 -3.57 -7.54 -11.44
CA ALA A 51 -3.81 -7.25 -10.04
C ALA A 51 -5.24 -6.73 -9.82
N GLU A 52 -6.23 -7.62 -9.84
CA GLU A 52 -7.64 -7.32 -9.59
C GLU A 52 -8.32 -8.39 -8.72
N PRO A 53 -9.28 -8.00 -7.85
CA PRO A 53 -9.75 -6.64 -7.61
C PRO A 53 -8.77 -5.77 -6.81
N ILE A 54 -9.01 -4.45 -6.82
CA ILE A 54 -8.23 -3.44 -6.09
C ILE A 54 -9.12 -2.71 -5.08
N GLN A 55 -8.67 -2.62 -3.83
CA GLN A 55 -9.23 -1.73 -2.82
C GLN A 55 -8.25 -0.60 -2.47
N LYS A 56 -8.74 0.64 -2.53
CA LYS A 56 -8.00 1.85 -2.15
C LYS A 56 -8.61 2.45 -0.88
N GLY A 57 -7.76 2.81 0.08
CA GLY A 57 -8.17 3.53 1.30
C GLY A 57 -7.39 4.84 1.44
N PHE A 58 -8.03 5.87 1.99
CA PHE A 58 -7.46 7.21 2.13
C PHE A 58 -7.67 7.78 3.54
N CYS A 59 -6.70 8.54 4.04
CA CYS A 59 -6.82 9.27 5.30
C CYS A 59 -6.00 10.55 5.28
N ALA A 60 -6.47 11.59 5.98
CA ALA A 60 -5.72 12.84 6.15
C ALA A 60 -4.51 12.69 7.10
N SER A 61 -4.50 11.67 7.95
CA SER A 61 -3.42 11.36 8.88
C SER A 61 -2.78 10.01 8.55
N ASP A 62 -1.79 9.58 9.33
CA ASP A 62 -1.11 8.30 9.11
C ASP A 62 -2.07 7.10 9.25
N LEU A 63 -2.59 6.61 8.12
CA LEU A 63 -3.60 5.56 8.07
C LEU A 63 -3.11 4.22 8.61
N ARG A 64 -1.78 4.04 8.77
CA ARG A 64 -1.21 2.85 9.42
C ARG A 64 -1.59 2.77 10.91
N LYS A 65 -2.24 3.82 11.44
CA LYS A 65 -2.82 3.90 12.78
C LYS A 65 -4.35 3.86 12.78
N SER A 66 -4.99 3.86 11.60
CA SER A 66 -6.44 3.82 11.47
C SER A 66 -6.94 2.39 11.58
N GLU A 67 -7.59 2.05 12.70
CA GLU A 67 -8.17 0.72 12.89
C GLU A 67 -9.29 0.44 11.87
N GLN A 68 -10.05 1.46 11.49
CA GLN A 68 -11.12 1.34 10.49
C GLN A 68 -10.54 0.91 9.14
N ILE A 69 -9.61 1.69 8.57
CA ILE A 69 -9.05 1.43 7.24
C ILE A 69 -8.29 0.11 7.22
N LEU A 70 -7.50 -0.19 8.26
CA LEU A 70 -6.79 -1.47 8.33
C LEU A 70 -7.74 -2.65 8.51
N GLY A 71 -8.90 -2.45 9.14
CA GLY A 71 -9.97 -3.43 9.23
C GLY A 71 -10.56 -3.74 7.86
N GLU A 72 -10.93 -2.69 7.11
CA GLU A 72 -11.46 -2.82 5.74
C GLU A 72 -10.48 -3.56 4.82
N ILE A 73 -9.17 -3.32 4.94
CA ILE A 73 -8.15 -4.08 4.18
C ILE A 73 -8.08 -5.54 4.61
N ILE A 74 -8.20 -5.84 5.91
CA ILE A 74 -8.22 -7.22 6.41
C ILE A 74 -9.45 -7.97 5.90
N ASP A 75 -10.61 -7.31 5.91
CA ASP A 75 -11.86 -7.89 5.41
C ASP A 75 -11.76 -8.16 3.91
N PHE A 76 -11.24 -7.21 3.13
CA PHE A 76 -10.97 -7.39 1.69
C PHE A 76 -10.06 -8.59 1.38
N VAL A 77 -8.97 -8.74 2.13
CA VAL A 77 -8.05 -9.89 2.01
C VAL A 77 -8.80 -11.21 2.28
N ALA A 78 -9.67 -11.23 3.29
CA ALA A 78 -10.45 -12.40 3.67
C ALA A 78 -11.55 -12.75 2.65
N GLU A 79 -12.30 -11.74 2.19
CA GLU A 79 -13.37 -11.87 1.20
C GLU A 79 -12.84 -12.45 -0.12
N ASN A 80 -11.65 -12.03 -0.54
CA ASN A 80 -10.97 -12.53 -1.73
C ASN A 80 -10.16 -13.82 -1.49
N ARG A 81 -10.28 -14.42 -0.29
CA ARG A 81 -9.68 -15.72 0.03
C ARG A 81 -8.17 -15.79 -0.23
N ALA A 82 -7.47 -14.67 -0.06
CA ALA A 82 -6.03 -14.61 -0.28
C ALA A 82 -5.31 -15.59 0.66
N LYS A 83 -4.49 -16.46 0.07
CA LYS A 83 -3.70 -17.44 0.83
C LYS A 83 -2.42 -16.83 1.37
N SER A 84 -1.89 -15.85 0.64
CA SER A 84 -0.66 -15.14 0.98
C SER A 84 -0.93 -13.64 1.05
N VAL A 85 -0.20 -12.96 1.95
CA VAL A 85 -0.20 -11.50 2.02
C VAL A 85 1.24 -11.02 1.87
N SER A 86 1.48 -10.20 0.86
CA SER A 86 2.72 -9.45 0.66
C SER A 86 2.45 -7.99 0.98
N MET A 87 3.27 -7.39 1.84
CA MET A 87 3.11 -6.00 2.24
C MET A 87 4.47 -5.32 2.27
N VAL A 88 4.57 -4.15 1.65
CA VAL A 88 5.77 -3.32 1.79
C VAL A 88 5.66 -2.53 3.09
N GLU A 89 6.67 -2.62 3.96
CA GLU A 89 6.67 -1.88 5.24
C GLU A 89 6.81 -0.36 5.04
N GLY A 90 7.53 0.03 3.98
CA GLY A 90 7.77 1.41 3.59
C GLY A 90 6.58 2.05 2.88
N ILE A 91 6.63 3.39 2.81
CA ILE A 91 5.78 4.18 1.93
C ILE A 91 6.53 4.30 0.61
N ILE A 92 5.92 3.88 -0.50
CA ILE A 92 6.62 3.68 -1.77
C ILE A 92 6.20 4.67 -2.87
N GLY A 93 5.55 5.76 -2.50
CA GLY A 93 5.20 6.80 -3.47
C GLY A 93 4.18 7.80 -2.99
N CYS A 94 3.85 8.70 -3.91
CA CYS A 94 2.84 9.73 -3.73
C CYS A 94 1.43 9.14 -3.73
N PRO A 95 0.47 9.67 -2.94
CA PRO A 95 -0.92 9.23 -3.01
C PRO A 95 -1.60 9.62 -4.33
N HIS A 96 -1.06 10.59 -5.07
CA HIS A 96 -1.59 11.09 -6.33
C HIS A 96 -1.12 10.25 -7.54
N GLU A 97 -2.04 9.95 -8.45
CA GLU A 97 -1.86 9.09 -9.61
C GLU A 97 -1.52 9.91 -10.86
N GLU A 98 -0.48 9.50 -11.58
CA GLU A 98 -0.11 10.06 -12.88
C GLU A 98 -1.17 9.68 -13.93
N GLY A 99 -1.46 10.59 -14.87
CA GLY A 99 -2.57 10.45 -15.81
C GLY A 99 -3.96 10.71 -15.22
N VAL A 100 -4.08 10.80 -13.89
CA VAL A 100 -5.34 11.06 -13.18
C VAL A 100 -5.30 12.41 -12.44
N ASP A 101 -4.35 12.58 -11.52
CA ASP A 101 -4.19 13.78 -10.70
C ASP A 101 -3.24 14.81 -11.32
N TYR A 102 -2.35 14.37 -12.20
CA TYR A 102 -1.40 15.22 -12.94
C TYR A 102 -1.02 14.54 -14.27
N PRO A 103 -0.56 15.30 -15.29
CA PRO A 103 -0.30 14.74 -16.62
C PRO A 103 0.83 13.69 -16.63
N GLU A 104 0.75 12.74 -17.56
CA GLU A 104 1.78 11.73 -17.79
C GLU A 104 3.14 12.34 -18.16
N GLY A 105 4.22 11.71 -17.73
CA GLY A 105 5.60 12.17 -17.85
C GLY A 105 6.00 13.25 -16.84
N HIS A 106 5.09 13.72 -15.99
CA HIS A 106 5.36 14.81 -15.05
C HIS A 106 5.54 14.35 -13.60
N SER A 107 6.18 15.19 -12.79
CA SER A 107 6.24 14.98 -11.35
C SER A 107 5.00 15.54 -10.66
N CYS A 108 4.52 14.85 -9.62
CA CYS A 108 3.43 15.35 -8.79
C CYS A 108 3.70 16.79 -8.30
N PRO A 109 2.76 17.74 -8.51
CA PRO A 109 2.93 19.12 -8.06
C PRO A 109 2.78 19.27 -6.54
N LYS A 110 2.06 18.34 -5.89
CA LYS A 110 1.71 18.41 -4.46
C LYS A 110 2.73 17.75 -3.52
N CYS A 111 3.53 16.80 -4.01
CA CYS A 111 4.42 15.99 -3.16
C CYS A 111 5.87 16.08 -3.65
N SER A 112 6.53 17.20 -3.36
CA SER A 112 7.91 17.48 -3.78
C SER A 112 8.94 16.47 -3.27
N TYR A 113 8.67 15.80 -2.14
CA TYR A 113 9.54 14.79 -1.55
C TYR A 113 9.93 13.66 -2.53
N TRP A 114 8.99 13.27 -3.40
CA TRP A 114 9.17 12.17 -4.36
C TRP A 114 9.86 12.59 -5.66
N ARG A 115 10.15 13.88 -5.85
CA ARG A 115 10.84 14.37 -7.06
C ARG A 115 12.28 13.87 -7.06
N ALA A 116 12.72 13.31 -8.19
CA ALA A 116 14.07 12.81 -8.39
C ALA A 116 14.55 11.86 -7.27
N ARG A 117 13.65 11.05 -6.71
CA ARG A 117 13.95 10.11 -5.63
C ARG A 117 13.55 8.70 -6.03
N ASN A 118 14.41 7.73 -5.75
CA ASN A 118 14.06 6.33 -5.82
C ASN A 118 12.97 6.02 -4.78
N ARG A 119 11.85 5.46 -5.24
CA ARG A 119 10.66 5.20 -4.42
C ARG A 119 10.84 4.10 -3.38
N TYR A 120 11.79 3.21 -3.58
CA TYR A 120 12.04 2.06 -2.70
C TYR A 120 13.18 2.33 -1.73
N THR A 121 14.28 2.94 -2.18
CA THR A 121 15.44 3.22 -1.31
C THR A 121 15.37 4.59 -0.64
N GLY A 122 14.67 5.54 -1.26
CA GLY A 122 14.63 6.92 -0.80
C GLY A 122 15.85 7.74 -1.22
N ASP A 123 16.78 7.20 -2.01
CA ASP A 123 17.96 7.92 -2.48
C ASP A 123 17.63 8.90 -3.62
N MET A 124 18.41 9.96 -3.75
CA MET A 124 18.29 10.86 -4.89
C MET A 124 18.78 10.15 -6.15
N LEU A 125 18.04 10.30 -7.25
CA LEU A 125 18.46 9.85 -8.56
C LEU A 125 19.52 10.84 -9.06
N HIS A 126 20.73 10.33 -9.31
CA HIS A 126 21.87 11.07 -9.85
C HIS A 126 21.79 11.19 -11.37
#